data_AF-A0A5K0ZG37-F1
#
_entry.id   AF-A0A5K0ZG37-F1
#
_cell.length_a   1.000
_cell.length_b   1.000
_cell.length_c   1.000
_cell.angle_alpha   90.00
_cell.angle_beta   90.00
_cell.angle_gamma   90.00
#
_symmetry.space_group_name_H-M   'P 1'
#
loop_
_entity.id
_entity.type
_entity.pdbx_description
1 polymer ?
#
loop_
_entity_poly.entity_id
_entity_poly.type
_entity_poly.pdbx_seq_one_letter_code
_entity_poly.pdbx_strand_id
1 'polypeptide(L)'
;MEMERKLEGFPLFMQQFAALLKKNFLLSWRKKRATSLVLMSSFIFMFIIFCSEEAYRSRLSSTTYYDNALDPPPLVSPPIPECEEKITIKLPCFDFAWSGNGSKRISAIVHNIMKNNPGRPIPSHK
;
A
#
# COMPACT_ATOMS: atom_id res chain seq x y z
N MET A 1 26.72 -55.62 30.30
CA MET A 1 25.42 -55.87 30.93
C MET A 1 24.78 -54.53 31.21
N GLU A 2 24.01 -54.00 30.27
CA GLU A 2 23.19 -52.82 30.50
C GLU A 2 21.73 -53.26 30.46
N MET A 3 21.13 -53.23 31.64
CA MET A 3 19.74 -53.57 31.91
C MET A 3 18.85 -52.58 31.16
N GLU A 4 18.20 -53.03 30.08
CA GLU A 4 17.08 -52.30 29.49
C GLU A 4 15.98 -52.15 30.54
N ARG A 5 15.97 -51.03 31.26
CA ARG A 5 14.82 -50.62 32.06
C ARG A 5 13.68 -50.29 31.10
N LYS A 6 12.70 -51.19 30.97
CA LYS A 6 11.38 -50.87 30.41
C LYS A 6 10.76 -49.80 31.32
N LEU A 7 10.79 -48.55 30.85
CA LEU A 7 10.00 -47.47 31.45
C LEU A 7 8.54 -47.69 31.07
N GLU A 8 7.63 -47.56 32.02
CA GLU A 8 6.19 -47.69 31.79
C GLU A 8 5.45 -46.43 32.23
N GLY A 9 4.34 -46.09 31.56
CA GLY A 9 3.51 -44.93 31.89
C GLY A 9 4.12 -43.58 31.52
N PHE A 10 3.96 -42.58 32.40
CA PHE A 10 4.40 -41.20 32.18
C PHE A 10 5.89 -41.00 31.83
N PRO A 11 6.86 -41.70 32.46
CA PRO A 11 8.26 -41.54 32.10
C PRO A 11 8.59 -42.09 30.70
N LEU A 12 7.89 -43.14 30.24
CA LEU A 12 7.98 -43.60 28.85
C LEU A 12 7.43 -42.56 27.88
N PHE A 13 6.30 -41.93 28.23
CA PHE A 13 5.72 -40.85 27.43
C PHE A 13 6.70 -39.68 27.26
N MET A 14 7.33 -39.21 28.35
CA MET A 14 8.32 -38.14 28.27
C MET A 14 9.54 -38.52 27.45
N GLN A 15 10.01 -39.76 27.57
CA GLN A 15 11.12 -40.27 26.75
C GLN A 15 10.75 -40.26 25.25
N GLN A 16 9.56 -40.73 24.90
CA GLN A 16 9.06 -40.75 23.52
C GLN A 16 8.85 -39.34 22.97
N PHE A 17 8.24 -38.46 23.76
CA PHE A 17 8.03 -37.06 23.40
C PHE A 17 9.36 -36.35 23.13
N ALA A 18 10.34 -36.50 24.03
CA ALA A 18 11.67 -35.92 23.84
C ALA A 18 12.40 -36.50 22.61
N ALA A 19 12.30 -37.82 22.37
CA ALA A 19 12.86 -38.45 21.18
C ALA A 19 12.24 -37.91 19.88
N LEU A 20 10.91 -37.75 19.86
CA LEU A 20 10.17 -37.19 18.73
C LEU A 20 10.49 -35.71 18.51
N LEU A 21 10.58 -34.91 19.57
CA LEU A 21 11.00 -33.51 19.49
C LEU A 21 12.40 -33.40 18.92
N LYS A 22 13.36 -34.19 19.43
CA LYS A 22 14.73 -34.20 18.93
C LYS A 22 14.79 -34.56 17.45
N LYS A 23 14.03 -35.59 17.03
CA LYS A 23 13.95 -35.99 15.61
C LYS A 23 13.39 -34.86 14.74
N ASN A 24 12.27 -34.25 15.12
CA ASN A 24 11.64 -33.18 14.35
C ASN A 24 12.48 -31.90 14.33
N PHE A 25 13.14 -31.57 15.44
CA PHE A 25 14.08 -30.46 15.51
C PHE A 25 15.27 -30.67 14.57
N LEU A 26 15.88 -31.86 14.58
CA LEU A 26 17.03 -32.18 13.73
C LEU A 26 16.64 -32.22 12.25
N LEU A 27 15.43 -32.70 11.92
CA LEU A 27 14.87 -32.64 10.57
C LEU A 27 14.65 -31.18 10.11
N SER A 28 14.06 -30.35 10.97
CA SER A 28 13.84 -28.92 10.72
C SER A 28 15.15 -28.15 10.57
N TRP A 29 16.18 -28.53 11.34
CA TRP A 29 17.54 -27.99 11.25
C TRP A 29 18.24 -28.39 9.96
N ARG A 30 17.95 -29.56 9.38
CA ARG A 30 18.47 -29.94 8.06
C ARG A 30 17.77 -29.18 6.93
N LYS A 31 16.50 -28.81 7.10
CA LYS A 31 15.71 -28.01 6.15
C LYS A 31 15.74 -26.50 6.46
N LYS A 32 16.94 -25.95 6.74
CA LYS A 32 17.15 -24.54 7.19
C LYS A 32 16.42 -23.48 6.35
N ARG A 33 16.37 -23.64 5.02
CA ARG A 33 15.74 -22.67 4.13
C ARG A 33 14.24 -22.53 4.39
N ALA A 34 13.52 -23.65 4.45
CA ALA A 34 12.07 -23.64 4.67
C ALA A 34 11.73 -23.09 6.06
N THR A 35 12.44 -23.55 7.10
CA THR A 35 12.23 -23.10 8.48
C THR A 35 12.56 -21.61 8.64
N SER A 36 13.65 -21.13 8.02
CA SER A 36 14.01 -19.70 8.04
C SER A 36 12.96 -18.82 7.36
N LEU A 37 12.46 -19.24 6.19
CA LEU A 37 11.41 -18.50 5.47
C LEU A 37 10.13 -18.38 6.29
N VAL A 38 9.70 -19.47 6.94
CA VAL A 38 8.49 -19.45 7.79
C VAL A 38 8.69 -18.55 9.01
N LEU A 39 9.82 -18.65 9.71
CA LEU A 39 10.11 -17.81 10.88
C LEU A 39 10.26 -16.32 10.53
N MET A 40 10.86 -16.02 9.38
CA MET A 40 11.03 -14.64 8.92
C MET A 40 9.79 -14.07 8.24
N SER A 41 8.83 -14.90 7.84
CA SER A 41 7.63 -14.45 7.12
C SER A 41 6.86 -13.37 7.87
N SER A 42 6.64 -13.53 9.17
CA SER A 42 5.94 -12.54 9.99
C SER A 42 6.64 -11.17 9.99
N PHE A 43 7.98 -11.15 10.06
CA PHE A 43 8.75 -9.92 10.00
C PHE A 43 8.67 -9.27 8.62
N ILE A 44 8.73 -10.08 7.55
CA ILE A 44 8.58 -9.59 6.18
C ILE A 44 7.19 -8.97 5.99
N PHE A 45 6.13 -9.62 6.47
CA PHE A 45 4.78 -9.06 6.39
C PHE A 45 4.64 -7.75 7.16
N MET A 46 5.14 -7.66 8.40
CA MET A 46 5.15 -6.42 9.16
C MET A 46 5.91 -5.30 8.44
N PHE A 47 7.07 -5.63 7.86
CA PHE A 47 7.87 -4.67 7.10
C PHE A 47 7.12 -4.16 5.85
N ILE A 48 6.45 -5.04 5.11
CA ILE A 48 5.66 -4.65 3.93
C ILE A 48 4.49 -3.73 4.34
N ILE A 49 3.80 -4.05 5.44
CA ILE A 49 2.71 -3.20 5.97
C ILE A 49 3.25 -1.81 6.31
N PHE A 50 4.37 -1.74 7.03
CA PHE A 50 5.02 -0.49 7.38
C PHE A 50 5.43 0.33 6.14
N CYS A 51 6.11 -0.28 5.18
CA CYS A 51 6.47 0.40 3.92
C CYS A 51 5.24 0.91 3.17
N SER A 52 4.12 0.18 3.22
CA SER A 52 2.88 0.59 2.58
C SER A 52 2.31 1.83 3.25
N GLU A 53 2.21 1.85 4.59
CA GLU A 53 1.76 3.02 5.33
C GLU A 53 2.62 4.24 5.06
N GLU A 54 3.94 4.09 5.07
CA GLU A 54 4.85 5.21 4.83
C GLU A 54 4.76 5.72 3.39
N ALA A 55 4.57 4.84 2.40
CA ALA A 55 4.31 5.23 1.02
C ALA A 55 2.97 6.00 0.88
N TYR A 56 1.92 5.57 1.59
CA TYR A 56 0.66 6.32 1.64
C TYR A 56 0.83 7.70 2.29
N ARG A 57 1.53 7.77 3.43
CA ARG A 57 1.81 9.04 4.13
C ARG A 57 2.62 10.00 3.26
N SER A 58 3.65 9.51 2.57
CA SER A 58 4.43 10.33 1.64
C SER A 58 3.56 10.90 0.51
N ARG A 59 2.70 10.08 -0.11
CA ARG A 59 1.80 10.53 -1.19
C ARG A 59 0.74 11.53 -0.72
N LEU A 60 0.25 11.37 0.50
CA LEU A 60 -0.80 12.24 1.06
C LEU A 60 -0.25 13.38 1.91
N SER A 61 1.07 13.51 2.08
CA SER A 61 1.71 14.61 2.82
C SER A 61 1.35 16.00 2.26
N SER A 62 0.96 16.08 0.99
CA SER A 62 0.48 17.30 0.34
C SER A 62 -1.03 17.54 0.49
N THR A 63 -1.76 16.64 1.14
CA THR A 63 -3.23 16.68 1.26
C THR A 63 -3.66 16.56 2.72
N THR A 64 -4.62 17.38 3.15
CA THR A 64 -5.23 17.28 4.49
C THR A 64 -6.27 16.15 4.60
N TYR A 65 -6.28 15.18 3.66
CA TYR A 65 -7.35 14.18 3.55
C TYR A 65 -7.50 13.31 4.83
N TYR A 66 -6.41 13.13 5.60
CA TYR A 66 -6.42 12.39 6.87
C TYR A 66 -6.16 13.25 8.10
N ASP A 67 -5.98 14.56 7.95
CA ASP A 67 -5.84 15.47 9.08
C ASP A 67 -7.21 16.03 9.48
N ASN A 68 -7.51 15.96 10.76
CA ASN A 68 -8.68 16.62 11.33
C ASN A 68 -8.40 18.14 11.40
N ALA A 69 -8.59 18.83 10.27
CA ALA A 69 -8.51 20.27 10.20
C ALA A 69 -9.78 20.89 10.80
N LEU A 70 -9.69 21.34 12.06
CA LEU A 70 -10.80 22.02 12.75
C LEU A 70 -11.12 23.40 12.14
N ASP A 71 -10.16 24.01 11.46
CA ASP A 71 -10.31 25.25 10.70
C ASP A 71 -9.52 25.14 9.38
N PRO A 72 -10.13 24.63 8.30
CA PRO A 72 -9.44 24.46 7.03
C PRO A 72 -9.16 25.84 6.39
N PRO A 73 -7.95 26.06 5.84
CA PRO A 73 -7.68 27.29 5.09
C PRO A 73 -8.66 27.42 3.93
N PRO A 74 -9.09 28.64 3.56
CA PRO A 74 -10.02 28.85 2.47
C PRO A 74 -9.46 28.23 1.19
N LEU A 75 -10.30 27.46 0.48
CA LEU A 75 -9.95 26.86 -0.80
C LEU A 75 -9.75 27.98 -1.84
N VAL A 76 -8.53 28.50 -1.92
CA VAL A 76 -8.15 29.45 -2.97
C VAL A 76 -8.02 28.64 -4.24
N SER A 77 -9.05 28.71 -5.10
CA SER A 77 -9.20 28.00 -6.38
C SER A 77 -7.87 27.44 -6.94
N PRO A 78 -7.50 26.20 -6.58
CA PRO A 78 -6.21 25.65 -7.00
C PRO A 78 -6.21 25.47 -8.52
N PRO A 79 -5.04 25.52 -9.17
CA PRO A 79 -4.95 25.29 -10.59
C PRO A 79 -5.46 23.90 -10.95
N ILE A 80 -6.11 23.80 -12.11
CA ILE A 80 -6.46 22.52 -12.73
C ILE A 80 -5.13 21.89 -13.18
N PRO A 81 -4.69 20.78 -12.54
CA PRO A 81 -3.40 20.17 -12.83
C PRO A 81 -3.40 19.52 -14.22
N GLU A 82 -2.23 19.25 -14.77
CA GLU A 82 -2.13 18.45 -16.00
C GLU A 82 -2.66 17.05 -15.72
N CYS A 83 -3.50 16.57 -16.62
CA CYS A 83 -4.10 15.29 -16.41
C CYS A 83 -3.01 14.22 -16.38
N GLU A 84 -1.99 14.29 -17.27
CA GLU A 84 -0.87 13.34 -17.49
C GLU A 84 0.01 13.02 -16.26
N GLU A 85 -0.07 13.76 -15.16
CA GLU A 85 0.77 13.57 -13.98
C GLU A 85 0.45 12.30 -13.16
N LYS A 86 -0.64 11.57 -13.48
CA LYS A 86 -0.99 10.33 -12.76
C LYS A 86 -0.51 9.08 -13.48
N ILE A 87 0.17 8.21 -12.74
CA ILE A 87 0.78 6.96 -13.20
C ILE A 87 -0.22 5.97 -13.84
N THR A 88 -1.54 6.16 -13.64
CA THR A 88 -2.61 5.21 -14.05
C THR A 88 -3.56 5.78 -15.12
N ILE A 89 -3.14 6.78 -15.88
CA ILE A 89 -4.03 7.43 -16.86
C ILE A 89 -4.15 6.61 -18.13
N LYS A 90 -5.38 6.54 -18.65
CA LYS A 90 -5.68 6.04 -20.00
C LYS A 90 -5.69 7.22 -20.98
N LEU A 91 -4.92 7.09 -22.05
CA LEU A 91 -4.87 8.07 -23.14
C LEU A 91 -5.98 7.78 -24.18
N PRO A 92 -6.58 8.80 -24.82
CA PRO A 92 -6.32 10.24 -24.63
C PRO A 92 -6.91 10.74 -23.30
N CYS A 93 -6.19 11.66 -22.67
CA CYS A 93 -6.55 12.24 -21.39
C CYS A 93 -6.83 13.72 -21.57
N PHE A 94 -7.89 14.20 -20.93
CA PHE A 94 -8.34 15.57 -21.05
C PHE A 94 -8.29 16.28 -19.69
N ASP A 95 -7.64 17.44 -19.67
CA ASP A 95 -7.56 18.39 -18.55
C ASP A 95 -8.94 19.01 -18.26
N PHE A 96 -9.72 19.30 -19.32
CA PHE A 96 -11.00 19.99 -19.20
C PHE A 96 -12.03 19.50 -20.23
N ALA A 97 -13.09 18.85 -19.76
CA ALA A 97 -14.15 18.33 -20.62
C ALA A 97 -15.49 19.07 -20.41
N TRP A 98 -16.10 19.51 -21.52
CA TRP A 98 -17.45 20.08 -21.53
C TRP A 98 -18.20 19.69 -22.80
N SER A 99 -19.44 19.23 -22.65
CA SER A 99 -20.26 18.67 -23.74
C SER A 99 -20.99 19.70 -24.60
N GLY A 100 -20.81 21.01 -24.36
CA GLY A 100 -21.25 22.05 -25.29
C GLY A 100 -22.77 22.12 -25.52
N ASN A 101 -23.55 22.85 -24.70
CA ASN A 101 -25.00 22.98 -24.92
C ASN A 101 -25.40 24.27 -25.70
N GLY A 102 -24.59 24.71 -26.68
CA GLY A 102 -24.92 25.83 -27.58
C GLY A 102 -25.04 27.25 -26.96
N SER A 103 -25.00 27.39 -25.64
CA SER A 103 -25.07 28.69 -24.96
C SER A 103 -23.77 29.47 -25.07
N LYS A 104 -23.79 30.62 -25.77
CA LYS A 104 -22.64 31.54 -25.88
C LYS A 104 -22.07 31.95 -24.52
N ARG A 105 -22.94 32.10 -23.51
CA ARG A 105 -22.53 32.45 -22.14
C ARG A 105 -21.69 31.35 -21.50
N ILE A 106 -22.11 30.10 -21.64
CA ILE A 106 -21.37 28.97 -21.08
C ILE A 106 -20.06 28.76 -21.84
N SER A 107 -20.06 28.89 -23.17
CA SER A 107 -18.84 28.87 -23.97
C SER A 107 -17.82 29.92 -23.51
N ALA A 108 -18.28 31.15 -23.23
CA ALA A 108 -17.42 32.22 -22.74
C ALA A 108 -16.86 31.92 -21.34
N ILE A 109 -17.68 31.33 -20.45
CA ILE A 109 -17.22 30.92 -19.12
C ILE A 109 -16.15 29.84 -19.22
N VAL A 110 -16.40 28.77 -19.99
CA VAL A 110 -15.45 27.67 -20.21
C VAL A 110 -14.14 28.19 -20.79
N HIS A 111 -14.21 29.04 -21.82
CA HIS A 111 -13.02 29.66 -22.40
C HIS A 111 -12.23 30.48 -21.37
N ASN A 112 -12.91 31.25 -20.53
CA ASN A 112 -12.26 32.03 -19.48
C ASN A 112 -11.64 31.15 -18.38
N ILE A 113 -12.26 30.02 -18.03
CA ILE A 113 -11.69 29.06 -17.08
C ILE A 113 -10.40 28.47 -17.65
N MET A 114 -10.43 27.99 -18.90
CA MET A 114 -9.26 27.42 -19.56
C MET A 114 -8.14 28.44 -19.72
N LYS A 115 -8.46 29.69 -20.10
CA LYS A 115 -7.47 30.76 -20.30
C LYS A 115 -6.84 31.26 -18.99
N ASN A 116 -7.61 31.32 -17.91
CA ASN A 116 -7.16 31.87 -16.62
C ASN A 116 -6.80 30.79 -15.60
N ASN A 117 -6.57 29.56 -16.05
CA ASN A 117 -6.07 28.52 -15.16
C ASN A 117 -4.68 28.92 -14.63
N PRO A 118 -4.50 29.05 -13.29
CA PRO A 118 -3.24 29.53 -12.73
C PRO A 118 -2.06 28.63 -13.11
N GLY A 119 -0.90 29.22 -13.40
CA GLY A 119 0.31 28.49 -13.76
C GLY A 119 0.37 27.96 -15.20
N ARG A 120 -0.77 27.64 -15.84
CA ARG A 120 -0.82 27.23 -17.26
C ARG A 120 -2.22 27.41 -17.87
N PRO A 121 -2.37 28.03 -19.05
CA PRO A 121 -3.62 27.96 -19.81
C PRO A 121 -3.90 26.53 -20.30
N ILE A 122 -5.16 26.09 -20.22
CA ILE A 122 -5.57 24.76 -20.72
C ILE A 122 -5.86 24.87 -22.23
N PRO A 123 -5.16 24.11 -23.09
CA PRO A 123 -5.38 24.17 -24.53
C PRO A 123 -6.65 23.40 -24.93
N SER A 124 -7.37 23.84 -25.98
CA SER A 124 -8.65 23.22 -26.39
C SER A 124 -8.59 21.77 -26.87
N HIS A 125 -7.38 21.22 -27.05
CA HIS A 125 -7.17 19.82 -27.43
C HIS A 125 -6.84 18.90 -26.24
N LYS A 126 -6.76 19.47 -25.03
CA LYS A 126 -6.58 18.76 -23.77
C LYS A 126 -7.71 19.13 -22.83
#